data_AF-T1GX73-F1
#
_entry.id   AF-T1GX73-F1
#
_cell.length_a   1.000
_cell.length_b   1.000
_cell.length_c   1.000
_cell.angle_alpha   90.00
_cell.angle_beta   90.00
_cell.angle_gamma   90.00
#
_symmetry.space_group_name_H-M   'P 1'
#
loop_
_entity.id
_entity.type
_entity.pdbx_description
1 polymer ?
#
loop_
_entity_poly.entity_id
_entity_poly.type
_entity_poly.pdbx_seq_one_letter_code
_entity_poly.pdbx_strand_id
1 'polypeptide(L)'
;MFTGIIKFKPNDQMLFNRENILMEDDKTLQEYGITMASAKAQAPCQLGLALRTSSGEFEILEMTPYSAPPDLPEVMKNTEASNGQEQA
;
A
#
# COMPACT_ATOMS: atom_id res chain seq x y z
N MET A 1 -16.56 2.62 4.44
CA MET A 1 -16.14 1.41 5.17
C MET A 1 -16.14 0.23 4.19
N PHE A 2 -15.06 -0.55 4.13
CA PHE A 2 -14.79 -1.56 3.08
C PHE A 2 -15.93 -2.54 2.80
N THR A 3 -16.79 -2.81 3.78
CA THR A 3 -18.03 -3.60 3.67
C THR A 3 -18.85 -3.33 2.42
N GLY A 4 -18.98 -2.07 1.98
CA GLY A 4 -19.73 -1.74 0.76
C GLY A 4 -19.17 -2.37 -0.51
N ILE A 5 -17.87 -2.65 -0.54
CA ILE A 5 -17.12 -3.17 -1.68
C ILE A 5 -16.99 -4.69 -1.57
N ILE A 6 -16.41 -5.18 -0.47
CA ILE A 6 -16.03 -6.61 -0.31
C ILE A 6 -17.12 -7.48 0.32
N LYS A 7 -18.18 -6.88 0.86
CA LYS A 7 -19.34 -7.56 1.48
C LYS A 7 -19.06 -8.34 2.78
N PHE A 8 -17.98 -8.03 3.48
CA PHE A 8 -17.72 -8.51 4.85
C PHE A 8 -18.20 -7.49 5.89
N LYS A 9 -18.67 -7.95 7.06
CA LYS A 9 -19.00 -7.05 8.19
C LYS A 9 -17.71 -6.46 8.79
N PRO A 10 -17.74 -5.28 9.43
CA PRO A 10 -16.55 -4.70 10.07
C PRO A 10 -15.86 -5.66 11.05
N ASN A 11 -16.63 -6.37 11.89
CA ASN A 11 -16.09 -7.32 12.88
C ASN A 11 -15.44 -8.59 12.27
N ASP A 12 -15.57 -8.76 10.95
CA ASP A 12 -14.97 -9.85 10.18
C ASP A 12 -13.78 -9.34 9.35
N GLN A 13 -13.26 -8.16 9.67
CA GLN A 13 -12.10 -7.52 9.02
C GLN A 13 -11.07 -7.13 10.07
N MET A 14 -9.79 -7.35 9.77
CA MET A 14 -8.65 -6.78 10.47
C MET A 14 -7.89 -5.90 9.50
N LEU A 15 -7.68 -4.64 9.88
CA LEU A 15 -6.85 -3.71 9.12
C LEU A 15 -5.46 -3.62 9.73
N PHE A 16 -4.45 -3.55 8.88
CA PHE A 16 -3.07 -3.39 9.28
C PHE A 16 -2.47 -2.16 8.62
N ASN A 17 -1.65 -1.41 9.37
CA ASN A 17 -0.94 -0.28 8.81
C ASN A 17 0.21 -0.76 7.90
N ARG A 18 0.98 0.19 7.34
CA ARG A 18 2.12 -0.09 6.45
C ARG A 18 3.23 -0.94 7.11
N GLU A 19 3.31 -0.94 8.43
CA GLU A 19 4.27 -1.70 9.23
C GLU A 19 3.71 -3.07 9.66
N ASN A 20 2.56 -3.46 9.11
CA ASN A 20 1.80 -4.67 9.46
C ASN A 20 1.36 -4.72 10.94
N ILE A 21 1.16 -3.56 11.56
CA ILE A 21 0.60 -3.43 12.91
C ILE A 21 -0.92 -3.39 12.80
N LEU A 22 -1.59 -4.22 13.61
CA LEU A 22 -3.05 -4.26 13.70
C LEU A 22 -3.61 -2.89 14.12
N MET A 23 -4.60 -2.42 13.38
CA MET A 23 -5.30 -1.17 13.65
C MET A 23 -6.51 -1.41 14.58
N GLU A 24 -6.73 -0.48 15.49
CA GLU A 24 -7.83 -0.48 16.46
C GLU A 24 -8.96 0.42 15.94
N ASP A 25 -10.22 0.00 16.14
CA ASP A 25 -11.40 0.69 15.60
C ASP A 25 -11.62 2.10 16.19
N ASP A 26 -11.10 2.36 17.38
CA ASP A 26 -11.22 3.64 18.09
C ASP A 26 -10.09 4.63 17.76
N LYS A 27 -9.08 4.19 17.00
CA LYS A 27 -7.95 5.03 16.58
C LYS A 27 -8.15 5.63 15.19
N THR A 28 -7.71 6.86 15.04
CA THR A 28 -7.76 7.59 13.77
C THR A 28 -6.65 7.13 12.83
N LEU A 29 -6.85 7.32 11.53
CA LEU A 29 -5.82 7.06 10.51
C LEU A 29 -4.52 7.85 10.77
N GLN A 30 -4.64 9.07 11.32
CA GLN A 30 -3.50 9.93 11.63
C GLN A 30 -2.60 9.33 12.73
N GLU A 31 -3.17 8.63 13.71
CA GLU A 31 -2.41 7.94 14.76
C GLU A 31 -1.55 6.80 14.20
N TYR A 32 -1.92 6.26 13.03
CA TYR A 32 -1.10 5.31 12.26
C TYR A 32 -0.22 6.00 11.21
N GLY A 33 -0.05 7.32 11.28
CA GLY A 33 0.79 8.08 10.36
C GLY A 33 0.20 8.26 8.96
N ILE A 34 -1.08 7.94 8.76
CA ILE A 34 -1.77 8.09 7.48
C ILE A 34 -2.38 9.49 7.43
N THR A 35 -1.75 10.37 6.67
CA THR A 35 -2.06 11.80 6.57
C THR A 35 -2.11 12.22 5.11
N MET A 36 -2.55 13.45 4.83
CA MET A 36 -2.51 14.02 3.48
C MET A 36 -1.08 14.06 2.89
N ALA A 37 -0.06 14.14 3.74
CA ALA A 37 1.34 14.16 3.31
C ALA A 37 1.88 12.76 2.96
N SER A 38 1.41 11.72 3.67
CA SER A 38 1.88 10.33 3.50
C SER A 38 1.01 9.47 2.58
N ALA A 39 -0.27 9.84 2.37
CA ALA A 39 -1.23 9.14 1.52
C ALA A 39 -1.69 10.03 0.35
N LYS A 40 -0.76 10.43 -0.52
CA LYS A 40 -1.05 11.29 -1.67
C LYS A 40 -1.78 10.52 -2.77
N ALA A 41 -2.53 11.20 -3.64
CA ALA A 41 -3.27 10.54 -4.73
C ALA A 41 -2.35 9.73 -5.68
N GLN A 42 -1.17 10.26 -6.00
CA GLN A 42 -0.17 9.60 -6.84
C GLN A 42 0.71 8.58 -6.09
N ALA A 43 0.62 8.55 -4.76
CA ALA A 43 1.42 7.68 -3.88
C ALA A 43 0.57 7.32 -2.65
N PRO A 44 -0.47 6.49 -2.82
CA PRO A 44 -1.38 6.14 -1.74
C PRO A 44 -0.67 5.34 -0.66
N CYS A 45 -1.16 5.44 0.58
CA CYS A 45 -0.71 4.57 1.65
C CYS A 45 -1.38 3.19 1.52
N GLN A 46 -0.59 2.13 1.70
CA GLN A 46 -1.08 0.76 1.66
C GLN A 46 -1.59 0.33 3.04
N LEU A 47 -2.76 -0.31 3.05
CA LEU A 47 -3.33 -0.97 4.22
C LEU A 47 -3.41 -2.47 3.95
N GLY A 48 -3.04 -3.27 4.94
CA GLY A 48 -3.31 -4.70 4.95
C GLY A 48 -4.75 -4.98 5.36
N LEU A 49 -5.34 -6.04 4.81
CA LEU A 49 -6.66 -6.53 5.15
C LEU A 49 -6.58 -8.04 5.34
N ALA A 50 -7.08 -8.54 6.47
CA ALA A 50 -7.32 -9.96 6.70
C ALA A 50 -8.79 -10.17 7.07
N LEU A 51 -9.41 -11.21 6.53
CA LEU A 51 -10.83 -11.52 6.71
C LEU A 51 -11.05 -12.72 7.63
N ARG A 52 -12.18 -12.69 8.34
CA ARG A 52 -12.63 -13.86 9.09
C ARG A 52 -13.19 -14.90 8.12
N THR A 53 -12.65 -16.10 8.21
CA THR A 53 -13.09 -17.26 7.43
C THR A 53 -14.35 -17.89 8.02
N SER A 54 -14.96 -18.83 7.29
CA SER A 54 -16.14 -19.57 7.76
C SER A 54 -15.88 -20.43 9.00
N SER A 55 -14.62 -20.74 9.35
CA SER A 55 -14.28 -21.43 10.60
C SER A 55 -14.39 -20.53 11.84
N GLY A 56 -14.54 -19.22 11.63
CA GLY A 56 -14.54 -18.21 12.70
C GLY A 56 -13.17 -17.61 12.99
N GLU A 57 -12.09 -18.13 12.38
CA GLU A 57 -10.73 -17.62 12.52
C GLU A 57 -10.39 -16.59 11.43
N PHE A 58 -9.51 -15.64 11.75
CA PHE A 58 -8.96 -14.72 10.76
C PHE A 58 -7.88 -15.40 9.92
N GLU A 59 -7.86 -15.10 8.63
CA GLU A 59 -6.75 -15.48 7.77
C GLU A 59 -5.46 -14.77 8.17
N ILE A 60 -4.32 -15.36 7.78
CA ILE A 60 -3.02 -14.71 7.95
C ILE A 60 -2.96 -13.53 6.97
N LEU A 61 -2.44 -12.39 7.42
CA LEU A 61 -2.19 -11.26 6.52
C LEU A 61 -1.19 -11.69 5.43
N GLU A 62 -1.69 -11.81 4.21
CA GLU A 62 -0.89 -12.10 3.02
C GLU A 62 -1.13 -11.02 1.98
N MET A 63 -0.06 -10.38 1.50
CA MET A 63 -0.11 -9.39 0.45
C MET A 63 0.82 -9.82 -0.67
N THR A 64 0.25 -10.32 -1.76
CA THR A 64 1.02 -10.70 -2.95
C THR A 64 1.67 -9.45 -3.55
N PRO A 65 3.01 -9.42 -3.73
CA PRO A 65 3.69 -8.27 -4.30
C PRO A 65 3.28 -8.07 -5.76
N TYR A 66 3.33 -6.82 -6.23
CA TYR A 66 3.21 -6.54 -7.66
C TYR A 66 4.33 -7.21 -8.45
N SER A 67 4.05 -7.49 -9.73
CA SER A 67 5.07 -7.97 -10.66
C SER A 67 6.20 -6.95 -10.80
N ALA A 68 7.43 -7.44 -10.95
CA ALA A 68 8.55 -6.59 -11.31
C ALA A 68 8.35 -6.01 -12.73
N PRO A 69 8.75 -4.76 -12.99
CA PRO A 69 8.79 -4.23 -14.35
C PRO A 69 9.82 -5.02 -15.19
N PRO A 70 9.70 -5.01 -16.53
CA PRO A 70 10.71 -5.59 -17.41
C PRO A 70 12.03 -4.84 -17.29
N ASP A 71 13.12 -5.48 -17.74
CA ASP A 71 14.41 -4.84 -17.83
C ASP A 71 14.34 -3.57 -18.70
N LEU A 72 14.98 -2.51 -18.22
CA LEU A 72 15.05 -1.25 -18.95
C LEU A 72 15.81 -1.49 -20.27
N PRO A 73 15.26 -1.11 -21.44
CA PRO A 73 15.97 -1.23 -22.72
C PRO A 73 17.27 -0.41 -22.71
N GLU A 74 18.31 -0.89 -23.41
CA GLU A 74 19.61 -0.19 -23.50
C GLU A 74 19.47 1.27 -23.99
N VAL A 75 18.55 1.54 -24.92
CA VAL A 75 18.28 2.90 -25.42
C VAL A 75 17.68 3.85 -24.37
N MET A 76 17.09 3.30 -23.30
CA MET A 76 16.56 4.04 -22.15
C MET A 76 17.54 4.08 -20.98
N LYS A 77 18.61 3.26 -21.01
CA LYS A 77 19.73 3.34 -20.06
C LYS A 77 20.60 4.55 -20.40
N ASN A 78 20.09 5.72 -20.02
CA ASN A 78 20.81 6.97 -19.88
C ASN A 78 21.56 7.51 -21.11
N THR A 79 20.84 8.26 -21.94
CA THR A 79 21.39 9.24 -22.91
C THR A 79 21.77 10.58 -22.24
N GLU A 80 21.62 10.72 -20.91
CA GLU A 80 21.83 11.99 -20.19
C GLU A 80 23.30 12.23 -19.77
N ALA A 81 24.24 11.36 -20.15
CA ALA A 81 25.67 11.63 -19.96
C ALA A 81 26.28 12.58 -21.01
N SER A 82 25.52 13.06 -22.01
CA SER A 82 26.07 13.87 -23.11
C SER A 82 25.41 15.23 -23.39
N ASN A 83 24.28 15.59 -22.77
CA ASN A 83 23.65 16.89 -23.01
C ASN A 83 23.46 17.68 -21.70
N GLY A 84 24.44 18.53 -21.34
CA GLY A 84 24.23 19.49 -20.26
C GLY A 84 25.46 20.06 -19.54
N GLN A 85 26.70 19.73 -19.94
CA GLN A 85 27.82 20.61 -19.62
C GLN A 85 27.71 21.87 -20.49
N GLU A 86 27.03 22.90 -20.00
CA GLU A 86 27.23 24.26 -20.49
C GLU A 86 28.02 25.06 -19.44
N GLN A 87 29.07 25.70 -19.94
CA GLN A 87 30.17 26.32 -19.25
C GLN A 87 29.83 27.72 -18.72
N ALA A 88 30.59 28.14 -17.69
CA ALA A 88 30.75 29.47 -17.09
C ALA A 88 29.75 29.89 -15.99
#